data_AF-A0A2S9F1W1-F1
#
_entry.id   AF-A0A2S9F1W1-F1
#
_cell.length_a   1.000
_cell.length_b   1.000
_cell.length_c   1.000
_cell.angle_alpha   90.00
_cell.angle_beta   90.00
_cell.angle_gamma   90.00
#
_symmetry.space_group_name_H-M   'P 1'
#
loop_
_entity.id
_entity.type
_entity.pdbx_description
1 polymer ?
#
loop_
_entity_poly.entity_id
_entity_poly.type
_entity_poly.pdbx_seq_one_letter_code
_entity_poly.pdbx_strand_id
1 'polypeptide(L)'
;VVTDSVFSADGDLAPLRGLHDACRRHGALLIVDEAHGLGVRGDGGRGLLDEVGLAGAPDVVMTTTLSKALGSQGGVVLGPPAVREHLIDAARPFIFDTGLAPAAVGAAHAALDVLIDEPWRAQRVLDHAATLASICGVADIPSSAVVSVILGEPEVALAAAAACLDRGVRVGCFRPPTVPVGTSRLRLTARASLSDDEMTLARQVLTEVLAHP
;
A
#
# COMPACT_ATOMS: atom_id res chain seq x y z
N VAL A 1 6.50 7.17 -18.19
CA VAL A 1 6.88 7.39 -16.77
C VAL A 1 6.26 6.28 -15.94
N VAL A 2 6.97 5.70 -14.98
CA VAL A 2 6.47 4.61 -14.12
C VAL A 2 6.66 5.03 -12.66
N THR A 3 5.64 4.85 -11.82
CA THR A 3 5.69 5.17 -10.37
C THR A 3 4.71 4.29 -9.61
N ASP A 4 4.95 4.08 -8.32
CA ASP A 4 3.90 3.69 -7.39
C ASP A 4 2.97 4.90 -7.18
N SER A 5 1.70 4.68 -6.88
CA SER A 5 0.80 5.72 -6.39
C SER A 5 1.09 6.05 -4.93
N VAL A 6 1.32 5.00 -4.13
CA VAL A 6 1.71 5.03 -2.73
C VAL A 6 2.97 4.19 -2.59
N PHE A 7 4.09 4.79 -2.24
CA PHE A 7 5.35 4.06 -2.21
C PHE A 7 5.41 3.09 -1.03
N SER A 8 5.89 1.89 -1.30
CA SER A 8 5.85 0.80 -0.32
C SER A 8 6.74 1.00 0.92
N ALA A 9 7.80 1.80 0.84
CA ALA A 9 8.74 1.99 1.95
C ALA A 9 8.23 3.01 2.97
N ASP A 10 7.90 4.21 2.51
CA ASP A 10 7.55 5.36 3.35
C ASP A 10 6.03 5.57 3.45
N GLY A 11 5.25 5.03 2.51
CA GLY A 11 3.81 5.23 2.46
C GLY A 11 3.39 6.60 1.94
N ASP A 12 4.32 7.36 1.34
CA ASP A 12 4.08 8.67 0.73
C ASP A 12 3.35 8.55 -0.61
N LEU A 13 2.69 9.65 -0.99
CA LEU A 13 1.88 9.72 -2.21
C LEU A 13 2.72 10.30 -3.36
N ALA A 14 2.65 9.66 -4.52
CA ALA A 14 3.25 10.22 -5.73
C ALA A 14 2.50 11.48 -6.21
N PRO A 15 3.19 12.48 -6.79
CA PRO A 15 2.57 13.69 -7.32
C PRO A 15 1.90 13.43 -8.68
N LEU A 16 0.89 12.55 -8.71
CA LEU A 16 0.33 11.99 -9.94
C LEU A 16 -0.16 13.04 -10.95
N ARG A 17 -0.78 14.15 -10.49
CA ARG A 17 -1.19 15.25 -11.38
C ARG A 17 0.01 15.89 -12.10
N GLY A 18 1.06 16.23 -11.35
CA GLY A 18 2.26 16.84 -11.93
C GLY A 18 2.99 15.90 -12.89
N LEU A 19 3.03 14.61 -12.57
CA LEU A 19 3.58 13.58 -13.45
C LEU A 19 2.74 13.41 -14.72
N HIS A 20 1.41 13.39 -14.61
CA HIS A 20 0.49 13.32 -15.75
C HIS A 20 0.61 14.54 -16.65
N ASP A 21 0.62 15.76 -16.08
CA ASP A 21 0.82 16.99 -16.85
C ASP A 21 2.14 16.98 -17.63
N ALA A 22 3.22 16.50 -17.02
CA ALA A 22 4.49 16.33 -17.70
C ALA A 22 4.40 15.28 -18.83
N CYS A 23 3.77 14.14 -18.57
CA CYS A 23 3.55 13.11 -19.58
C CYS A 23 2.77 13.66 -20.79
N ARG A 24 1.68 14.39 -20.54
CA ARG A 24 0.87 15.05 -21.58
C ARG A 24 1.70 16.00 -22.44
N ARG A 25 2.52 16.86 -21.81
CA ARG A 25 3.37 17.82 -22.54
C ARG A 25 4.40 17.15 -23.46
N HIS A 26 4.83 15.94 -23.11
CA HIS A 26 5.88 15.22 -23.85
C HIS A 26 5.34 14.04 -24.67
N GLY A 27 4.02 13.85 -24.76
CA GLY A 27 3.42 12.72 -25.46
C GLY A 27 3.80 11.35 -24.88
N ALA A 28 4.05 11.30 -23.57
CA ALA A 28 4.45 10.08 -22.86
C ALA A 28 3.24 9.41 -22.17
N LEU A 29 3.33 8.09 -21.96
CA LEU A 29 2.39 7.32 -21.15
C LEU A 29 2.79 7.38 -19.67
N LEU A 30 1.81 7.49 -18.77
CA LEU A 30 1.99 7.30 -17.33
C LEU A 30 1.51 5.90 -16.92
N ILE A 31 2.39 5.13 -16.28
CA ILE A 31 2.04 3.83 -15.67
C ILE A 31 2.13 3.99 -14.15
N VAL A 32 1.05 3.68 -13.45
CA VAL A 32 0.95 3.84 -11.99
C VAL A 32 0.64 2.52 -11.32
N ASP A 33 1.46 2.10 -10.36
CA ASP A 33 1.19 0.95 -9.50
C ASP A 33 0.39 1.38 -8.26
N GLU A 34 -0.88 0.95 -8.20
CA GLU A 34 -1.84 1.23 -7.15
C GLU A 34 -1.91 0.11 -6.09
N ALA A 35 -0.89 -0.73 -5.96
CA ALA A 35 -0.91 -1.84 -5.01
C ALA A 35 -1.09 -1.38 -3.55
N HIS A 36 -0.60 -0.20 -3.19
CA HIS A 36 -0.79 0.39 -1.86
C HIS A 36 -1.83 1.52 -1.81
N GLY A 37 -2.36 1.95 -2.95
CA GLY A 37 -3.43 2.95 -3.02
C GLY A 37 -4.83 2.35 -3.08
N LEU A 38 -5.02 1.22 -3.76
CA LEU A 38 -6.30 0.51 -3.81
C LEU A 38 -6.76 0.10 -2.41
N GLY A 39 -8.02 0.38 -2.09
CA GLY A 39 -8.66 0.13 -0.79
C GLY A 39 -8.21 1.07 0.34
N VAL A 40 -7.39 2.08 0.03
CA VAL A 40 -6.82 3.02 1.01
C VAL A 40 -7.07 4.47 0.61
N ARG A 41 -6.70 4.85 -0.62
CA ARG A 41 -6.87 6.20 -1.17
C ARG A 41 -8.14 6.30 -2.00
N GLY A 42 -8.59 7.53 -2.23
CA GLY A 42 -9.81 7.82 -2.97
C GLY A 42 -11.08 7.54 -2.18
N ASP A 43 -12.17 8.14 -2.62
CA ASP A 43 -13.49 7.92 -2.03
C ASP A 43 -13.87 6.43 -2.12
N GLY A 44 -14.24 5.83 -1.00
CA GLY A 44 -14.49 4.39 -0.89
C GLY A 44 -13.29 3.47 -1.23
N GLY A 45 -12.06 3.97 -1.22
CA GLY A 45 -10.86 3.16 -1.48
C GLY A 45 -10.60 2.88 -2.97
N ARG A 46 -11.06 3.76 -3.87
CA ARG A 46 -10.92 3.58 -5.33
C ARG A 46 -9.50 3.78 -5.88
N GLY A 47 -8.56 4.24 -5.06
CA GLY A 47 -7.17 4.49 -5.43
C GLY A 47 -6.84 5.98 -5.57
N LEU A 48 -5.55 6.31 -5.60
CA LEU A 48 -5.07 7.69 -5.68
C LEU A 48 -5.35 8.31 -7.06
N LEU A 49 -5.29 7.53 -8.14
CA LEU A 49 -5.65 7.98 -9.49
C LEU A 49 -7.08 8.50 -9.54
N ASP A 50 -8.02 7.81 -8.88
CA ASP A 50 -9.40 8.27 -8.76
C ASP A 50 -9.51 9.52 -7.90
N GLU A 51 -8.85 9.52 -6.73
CA GLU A 51 -8.80 10.67 -5.81
C GLU A 51 -8.33 11.96 -6.51
N VAL A 52 -7.32 11.85 -7.37
CA VAL A 52 -6.78 13.01 -8.09
C VAL A 52 -7.48 13.28 -9.43
N GLY A 53 -8.56 12.56 -9.78
CA GLY A 53 -9.36 12.80 -10.97
C GLY A 53 -8.72 12.35 -12.29
N LEU A 54 -7.88 11.32 -12.25
CA LEU A 54 -7.20 10.72 -13.42
C LEU A 54 -7.77 9.34 -13.79
N ALA A 55 -8.81 8.87 -13.10
CA ALA A 55 -9.48 7.63 -13.46
C ALA A 55 -10.00 7.67 -14.91
N GLY A 56 -9.63 6.65 -15.70
CA GLY A 56 -10.04 6.53 -17.10
C GLY A 56 -9.32 7.44 -18.09
N ALA A 57 -8.27 8.16 -17.67
CA ALA A 57 -7.47 8.97 -18.60
C ALA A 57 -6.88 8.09 -19.72
N PRO A 58 -6.94 8.53 -21.00
CA PRO A 58 -6.59 7.70 -22.15
C PRO A 58 -5.08 7.40 -22.28
N ASP A 59 -4.25 8.12 -21.54
CA ASP A 59 -2.79 8.00 -21.50
C ASP A 59 -2.25 7.62 -20.11
N VAL A 60 -3.11 6.97 -19.32
CA VAL A 60 -2.75 6.37 -18.04
C VAL A 60 -3.04 4.87 -18.08
N VAL A 61 -2.07 4.08 -17.62
CA VAL A 61 -2.23 2.64 -17.33
C VAL A 61 -2.02 2.44 -15.84
N MET A 62 -2.92 1.70 -15.21
CA MET A 62 -2.86 1.36 -13.80
C MET A 62 -2.51 -0.11 -13.65
N THR A 63 -1.61 -0.44 -12.74
CA THR A 63 -1.40 -1.80 -12.25
C THR A 63 -1.80 -1.86 -10.79
N THR A 64 -2.24 -3.02 -10.29
CA THR A 64 -2.37 -3.25 -8.85
C THR A 64 -2.37 -4.74 -8.55
N THR A 65 -2.16 -5.09 -7.28
CA THR A 65 -2.25 -6.46 -6.78
C THR A 65 -3.62 -6.74 -6.15
N LEU A 66 -4.09 -7.97 -6.30
CA LEU A 66 -5.27 -8.47 -5.58
C LEU A 66 -4.92 -9.02 -4.19
N SER A 67 -3.64 -9.04 -3.82
CA SER A 67 -3.14 -9.65 -2.58
C SER A 67 -3.08 -8.74 -1.35
N LYS A 68 -3.50 -7.48 -1.49
CA LYS A 68 -3.50 -6.49 -0.39
C LYS A 68 -4.93 -6.20 0.05
N ALA A 69 -5.49 -5.06 -0.34
CA ALA A 69 -6.84 -4.66 0.08
C ALA A 69 -7.92 -5.69 -0.28
N LEU A 70 -7.77 -6.37 -1.43
CA LEU A 70 -8.70 -7.40 -1.89
C LEU A 70 -8.43 -8.81 -1.33
N GLY A 71 -7.45 -8.96 -0.43
CA GLY A 71 -7.27 -10.16 0.41
C GLY A 71 -7.11 -11.49 -0.34
N SER A 72 -6.65 -11.47 -1.60
CA SER A 72 -6.63 -12.64 -2.47
C SER A 72 -5.23 -12.87 -3.08
N GLN A 73 -5.14 -13.31 -4.32
CA GLN A 73 -3.92 -13.54 -5.08
C GLN A 73 -4.08 -12.96 -6.49
N GLY A 74 -2.97 -12.52 -7.08
CA GLY A 74 -2.91 -12.10 -8.49
C GLY A 74 -2.61 -10.61 -8.66
N GLY A 75 -2.61 -10.18 -9.92
CA GLY A 75 -2.42 -8.81 -10.33
C GLY A 75 -3.36 -8.46 -11.48
N VAL A 76 -3.55 -7.16 -11.70
CA VAL A 76 -4.42 -6.64 -12.75
C VAL A 76 -3.76 -5.43 -13.40
N VAL A 77 -3.97 -5.29 -14.71
CA VAL A 77 -3.63 -4.09 -15.49
C VAL A 77 -4.95 -3.49 -16.00
N LEU A 78 -5.18 -2.23 -15.70
CA LEU A 78 -6.34 -1.45 -16.14
C LEU A 78 -5.88 -0.29 -17.02
N GLY A 79 -6.65 0.03 -18.04
CA GLY A 79 -6.33 1.11 -18.97
C GLY A 79 -7.25 1.07 -20.20
N PRO A 80 -6.91 1.81 -21.26
CA PRO A 80 -7.65 1.79 -22.52
C PRO A 80 -7.78 0.37 -23.10
N PRO A 81 -8.87 0.04 -23.82
CA PRO A 81 -9.07 -1.27 -24.43
C PRO A 81 -7.89 -1.74 -25.29
N ALA A 82 -7.28 -0.82 -26.05
CA ALA A 82 -6.11 -1.10 -26.87
C ALA A 82 -4.90 -1.62 -26.07
N VAL A 83 -4.74 -1.20 -24.80
CA VAL A 83 -3.69 -1.71 -23.91
C VAL A 83 -3.98 -3.16 -23.54
N ARG A 84 -5.22 -3.49 -23.17
CA ARG A 84 -5.64 -4.87 -22.87
C ARG A 84 -5.42 -5.78 -24.07
N GLU A 85 -5.86 -5.36 -25.25
CA GLU A 85 -5.69 -6.13 -26.50
C GLU A 85 -4.21 -6.37 -26.80
N HIS A 86 -3.38 -5.32 -26.72
CA HIS A 86 -1.95 -5.45 -26.92
C HIS A 86 -1.27 -6.42 -25.93
N LEU A 87 -1.67 -6.40 -24.66
CA LEU A 87 -1.14 -7.32 -23.65
C LEU A 87 -1.53 -8.77 -23.96
N ILE A 88 -2.76 -9.01 -24.43
CA ILE A 88 -3.21 -10.34 -24.86
C ILE A 88 -2.38 -10.84 -26.04
N ASP A 89 -2.12 -9.95 -27.01
CA ASP A 89 -1.44 -10.32 -28.27
C ASP A 89 0.07 -10.49 -28.13
N ALA A 90 0.73 -9.69 -27.28
CA ALA A 90 2.18 -9.52 -27.34
C ALA A 90 2.92 -9.74 -26.00
N ALA A 91 2.24 -9.67 -24.85
CA ALA A 91 2.94 -9.76 -23.57
C ALA A 91 3.33 -11.21 -23.27
N ARG A 92 4.61 -11.55 -23.51
CA ARG A 92 5.17 -12.87 -23.13
C ARG A 92 4.86 -13.27 -21.68
N PRO A 93 4.94 -12.36 -20.67
CA PRO A 93 4.57 -12.72 -19.30
C PRO A 93 3.08 -13.00 -19.09
N PHE A 94 2.20 -12.65 -20.03
CA PHE A 94 0.79 -13.05 -20.02
C PHE A 94 0.58 -14.34 -20.83
N ILE A 95 1.15 -14.42 -22.03
CA ILE A 95 1.05 -15.58 -22.93
C ILE A 95 1.58 -16.86 -22.27
N PHE A 96 2.64 -16.75 -21.47
CA PHE A 96 3.24 -17.87 -20.74
C PHE A 96 2.80 -17.97 -19.28
N ASP A 97 1.87 -17.13 -18.84
CA ASP A 97 1.25 -17.26 -17.53
C ASP A 97 -0.01 -18.12 -17.64
N THR A 98 -0.18 -19.04 -16.67
CA THR A 98 -1.39 -19.89 -16.59
C THR A 98 -2.57 -19.11 -16.01
N GLY A 99 -2.36 -17.83 -15.71
CA GLY A 99 -3.38 -16.92 -15.23
C GLY A 99 -3.72 -17.19 -13.77
N LEU A 100 -4.93 -16.80 -13.38
CA LEU A 100 -5.34 -16.80 -11.99
C LEU A 100 -6.35 -17.92 -11.69
N ALA A 101 -6.14 -18.63 -10.59
CA ALA A 101 -7.03 -19.68 -10.15
C ALA A 101 -8.45 -19.13 -9.87
N PRO A 102 -9.54 -19.85 -10.24
CA PRO A 102 -10.91 -19.38 -10.03
C PRO A 102 -11.23 -19.01 -8.58
N ALA A 103 -10.67 -19.71 -7.60
CA ALA A 103 -10.86 -19.41 -6.18
C ALA A 103 -10.29 -18.02 -5.80
N ALA A 104 -9.13 -17.65 -6.34
CA ALA A 104 -8.54 -16.33 -6.11
C ALA A 104 -9.37 -15.22 -6.78
N VAL A 105 -9.89 -15.47 -7.99
CA VAL A 105 -10.82 -14.53 -8.65
C VAL A 105 -12.08 -14.33 -7.81
N GLY A 106 -12.71 -15.42 -7.36
CA GLY A 106 -13.92 -15.36 -6.53
C GLY A 106 -13.70 -14.62 -5.22
N ALA A 107 -12.58 -14.89 -4.52
CA ALA A 107 -12.23 -14.20 -3.28
C ALA A 107 -12.00 -12.68 -3.51
N ALA A 108 -11.26 -12.31 -4.56
CA ALA A 108 -11.01 -10.91 -4.89
C ALA A 108 -12.30 -10.17 -5.28
N HIS A 109 -13.19 -10.83 -6.02
CA HIS A 109 -14.48 -10.28 -6.41
C HIS A 109 -15.38 -10.02 -5.20
N ALA A 110 -15.54 -11.00 -4.31
CA ALA A 110 -16.31 -10.83 -3.08
C ALA A 110 -15.71 -9.75 -2.16
N ALA A 111 -14.37 -9.67 -2.05
CA ALA A 111 -13.71 -8.62 -1.29
C ALA A 111 -13.94 -7.22 -1.90
N LEU A 112 -14.00 -7.11 -3.23
CA LEU A 112 -14.34 -5.87 -3.92
C LEU A 112 -15.80 -5.47 -3.66
N ASP A 113 -16.75 -6.40 -3.71
CA ASP A 113 -18.15 -6.12 -3.38
C ASP A 113 -18.28 -5.60 -1.94
N VAL A 114 -17.58 -6.23 -0.98
CA VAL A 114 -17.52 -5.74 0.40
C VAL A 114 -16.93 -4.33 0.49
N LEU A 115 -15.87 -4.01 -0.26
CA LEU A 115 -15.29 -2.66 -0.26
C LEU A 115 -16.26 -1.62 -0.82
N ILE A 116 -17.03 -1.97 -1.86
CA ILE A 116 -18.06 -1.12 -2.46
C ILE A 116 -19.21 -0.88 -1.48
N ASP A 117 -19.68 -1.93 -0.80
CA ASP A 117 -20.79 -1.86 0.15
C ASP A 117 -20.38 -1.22 1.49
N GLU A 118 -19.11 -1.31 1.84
CA GLU A 118 -18.53 -0.82 3.09
C GLU A 118 -17.37 0.17 2.86
N PRO A 119 -17.62 1.32 2.19
CA PRO A 119 -16.57 2.26 1.81
C PRO A 119 -15.85 2.89 3.02
N TRP A 120 -16.49 2.85 4.20
CA TRP A 120 -15.92 3.31 5.46
C TRP A 120 -14.63 2.56 5.83
N ARG A 121 -14.40 1.35 5.31
CA ARG A 121 -13.18 0.56 5.56
C ARG A 121 -11.92 1.30 5.09
N ALA A 122 -11.99 2.03 3.99
CA ALA A 122 -10.87 2.80 3.46
C ALA A 122 -10.49 3.96 4.41
N GLN A 123 -11.47 4.65 4.98
CA GLN A 123 -11.20 5.66 6.01
C GLN A 123 -10.68 5.02 7.31
N ARG A 124 -11.28 3.90 7.73
CA ARG A 124 -10.90 3.23 8.99
C ARG A 124 -9.44 2.79 9.01
N VAL A 125 -8.88 2.34 7.88
CA VAL A 125 -7.45 1.99 7.83
C VAL A 125 -6.56 3.22 7.99
N LEU A 126 -6.94 4.39 7.46
CA LEU A 126 -6.22 5.65 7.66
C LEU A 126 -6.30 6.12 9.13
N ASP A 127 -7.47 6.00 9.76
CA ASP A 127 -7.65 6.34 11.17
C ASP A 127 -6.77 5.47 12.09
N HIS A 128 -6.69 4.16 11.78
CA HIS A 128 -5.79 3.25 12.47
C HIS A 128 -4.32 3.57 12.21
N ALA A 129 -3.94 3.96 10.99
CA ALA A 129 -2.58 4.40 10.70
C ALA A 129 -2.22 5.65 11.51
N ALA A 130 -3.11 6.65 11.58
CA ALA A 130 -2.92 7.84 12.41
C ALA A 130 -2.78 7.50 13.90
N THR A 131 -3.59 6.55 14.39
CA THR A 131 -3.48 6.07 15.78
C THR A 131 -2.12 5.40 16.04
N LEU A 132 -1.65 4.54 15.14
CA LEU A 132 -0.35 3.88 15.25
C LEU A 132 0.81 4.89 15.17
N ALA A 133 0.72 5.89 14.29
CA ALA A 133 1.68 6.98 14.22
C ALA A 133 1.78 7.74 15.54
N SER A 134 0.63 8.10 16.13
CA SER A 134 0.57 8.74 17.45
C SER A 134 1.19 7.87 18.56
N ILE A 135 0.90 6.57 18.58
CA ILE A 135 1.50 5.61 19.54
C ILE A 135 3.03 5.60 19.46
N CYS A 136 3.56 5.68 18.24
CA CYS A 136 5.00 5.59 17.98
C CYS A 136 5.73 6.95 18.01
N GLY A 137 5.02 8.05 18.29
CA GLY A 137 5.61 9.39 18.28
C GLY A 137 6.00 9.89 16.89
N VAL A 138 5.39 9.36 15.82
CA VAL A 138 5.56 9.87 14.46
C VAL A 138 4.75 11.16 14.31
N ALA A 139 5.43 12.26 13.97
CA ALA A 139 4.82 13.60 13.93
C ALA A 139 3.84 13.78 12.77
N ASP A 140 4.14 13.20 11.61
CA ASP A 140 3.32 13.34 10.42
C ASP A 140 2.12 12.39 10.45
N ILE A 141 0.96 12.90 10.02
CA ILE A 141 -0.25 12.08 9.84
C ILE A 141 -0.05 11.20 8.60
N PRO A 142 -0.10 9.86 8.72
CA PRO A 142 0.09 8.98 7.57
C PRO A 142 -0.96 9.21 6.49
N SER A 143 -0.50 9.30 5.24
CA SER A 143 -1.36 9.39 4.07
C SER A 143 -1.75 8.02 3.52
N SER A 144 -1.26 6.93 4.09
CA SER A 144 -1.56 5.56 3.66
C SER A 144 -1.66 4.59 4.86
N ALA A 145 -1.88 3.31 4.58
CA ALA A 145 -1.96 2.27 5.61
C ALA A 145 -0.61 1.97 6.30
N VAL A 146 0.51 2.50 5.80
CA VAL A 146 1.85 2.20 6.32
C VAL A 146 2.33 3.32 7.22
N VAL A 147 2.89 2.96 8.37
CA VAL A 147 3.58 3.88 9.28
C VAL A 147 5.03 3.43 9.41
N SER A 148 5.96 4.31 9.06
CA SER A 148 7.41 4.10 9.18
C SER A 148 7.94 4.72 10.48
N VAL A 149 8.61 3.92 11.30
CA VAL A 149 9.26 4.36 12.54
C VAL A 149 10.76 4.17 12.39
N ILE A 150 11.47 5.25 12.03
CA ILE A 150 12.91 5.22 11.76
C ILE A 150 13.69 5.13 13.08
N LEU A 151 14.56 4.13 13.18
CA LEU A 151 15.38 3.84 14.36
C LEU A 151 16.89 3.96 14.08
N GLY A 152 17.29 4.09 12.82
CA GLY A 152 18.68 4.33 12.43
C GLY A 152 19.42 3.04 12.11
N GLU A 153 20.16 2.51 13.07
CA GLU A 153 21.01 1.35 12.88
C GLU A 153 20.22 0.05 12.68
N PRO A 154 20.69 -0.88 11.82
CA PRO A 154 19.93 -2.07 11.45
C PRO A 154 19.69 -3.04 12.62
N GLU A 155 20.65 -3.14 13.54
CA GLU A 155 20.58 -4.00 14.72
C GLU A 155 19.58 -3.46 15.74
N VAL A 156 19.49 -2.14 15.88
CA VAL A 156 18.49 -1.45 16.73
C VAL A 156 17.08 -1.78 16.23
N ALA A 157 16.83 -1.59 14.93
CA ALA A 157 15.52 -1.90 14.35
C ALA A 157 15.17 -3.40 14.46
N LEU A 158 16.14 -4.28 14.27
CA LEU A 158 15.94 -5.72 14.40
C LEU A 158 15.65 -6.14 15.85
N ALA A 159 16.38 -5.59 16.81
CA ALA A 159 16.18 -5.86 18.24
C ALA A 159 14.80 -5.36 18.69
N ALA A 160 14.39 -4.16 18.27
CA ALA A 160 13.06 -3.62 18.55
C ALA A 160 11.95 -4.51 17.94
N ALA A 161 12.14 -5.00 16.70
CA ALA A 161 11.17 -5.92 16.08
C ALA A 161 11.08 -7.26 16.82
N ALA A 162 12.21 -7.81 17.28
CA ALA A 162 12.24 -9.02 18.10
C ALA A 162 11.56 -8.82 19.46
N ALA A 163 11.83 -7.69 20.14
CA ALA A 163 11.19 -7.35 21.40
C ALA A 163 9.66 -7.17 21.26
N CYS A 164 9.20 -6.59 20.15
CA CYS A 164 7.77 -6.53 19.83
C CYS A 164 7.19 -7.94 19.68
N LEU A 165 7.89 -8.82 18.95
CA LEU A 165 7.44 -10.20 18.70
C LEU A 165 7.33 -11.01 19.99
N ASP A 166 8.33 -10.94 20.88
CA ASP A 166 8.35 -11.63 22.17
C ASP A 166 7.20 -11.19 23.09
N ARG A 167 6.66 -9.99 22.85
CA ARG A 167 5.50 -9.42 23.56
C ARG A 167 4.19 -9.56 22.78
N GLY A 168 4.16 -10.36 21.72
CA GLY A 168 2.95 -10.71 20.98
C GLY A 168 2.56 -9.74 19.86
N VAL A 169 3.42 -8.80 19.47
CA VAL A 169 3.16 -7.86 18.37
C VAL A 169 4.17 -8.06 17.25
N ARG A 170 3.74 -8.62 16.12
CA ARG A 170 4.60 -8.78 14.94
C ARG A 170 4.59 -7.53 14.08
N VAL A 171 5.77 -6.96 13.82
CA VAL A 171 5.98 -5.78 12.98
C VAL A 171 6.91 -6.07 11.81
N GLY A 172 6.87 -5.24 10.76
CA GLY A 172 7.89 -5.26 9.72
C GLY A 172 9.18 -4.60 10.21
N CYS A 173 10.33 -5.04 9.68
CA CYS A 173 11.63 -4.44 9.95
C CYS A 173 12.38 -4.25 8.63
N PHE A 174 12.58 -3.01 8.21
CA PHE A 174 13.32 -2.65 7.00
C PHE A 174 14.73 -2.19 7.38
N ARG A 175 15.73 -2.71 6.66
CA ARG A 175 17.16 -2.46 6.88
C ARG A 175 17.91 -2.56 5.53
N PRO A 176 19.18 -2.14 5.43
CA PRO A 176 19.96 -2.32 4.22
C PRO A 176 19.95 -3.79 3.74
N PRO A 177 19.85 -4.05 2.42
CA PRO A 177 19.85 -3.08 1.31
C PRO A 177 18.47 -2.51 0.92
N THR A 178 17.38 -2.81 1.66
CA THR A 178 16.02 -2.36 1.31
C THR A 178 15.82 -0.85 1.51
N VAL A 179 16.46 -0.30 2.55
CA VAL A 179 16.46 1.15 2.85
C VAL A 179 17.90 1.64 3.02
N PRO A 180 18.18 2.94 2.83
CA PRO A 180 19.51 3.51 3.06
C PRO A 180 20.06 3.23 4.46
N VAL A 181 21.39 3.13 4.57
CA VAL A 181 22.09 3.05 5.85
C VAL A 181 21.71 4.24 6.74
N GLY A 182 21.58 3.99 8.05
CA GLY A 182 21.15 5.00 9.01
C GLY A 182 19.64 5.31 8.97
N THR A 183 18.84 4.56 8.20
CA THR A 183 17.37 4.74 8.12
C THR A 183 16.59 3.43 8.33
N SER A 184 17.21 2.44 8.98
CA SER A 184 16.53 1.21 9.37
C SER A 184 15.35 1.53 10.27
N ARG A 185 14.26 0.78 10.12
CA ARG A 185 12.96 1.19 10.65
C ARG A 185 12.05 0.00 10.95
N LEU A 186 11.15 0.22 11.90
CA LEU A 186 9.94 -0.60 11.98
C LEU A 186 8.92 -0.12 10.96
N ARG A 187 8.20 -1.07 10.37
CA ARG A 187 7.09 -0.80 9.46
C ARG A 187 5.82 -1.39 10.02
N LEU A 188 4.91 -0.52 10.46
CA LEU A 188 3.59 -0.90 10.91
C LEU A 188 2.62 -0.78 9.73
N THR A 189 1.75 -1.76 9.55
CA THR A 189 0.73 -1.74 8.50
C THR A 189 -0.64 -1.82 9.15
N ALA A 190 -1.36 -0.70 9.14
CA ALA A 190 -2.73 -0.62 9.63
C ALA A 190 -3.66 -1.53 8.80
N ARG A 191 -4.69 -2.05 9.45
CA ARG A 191 -5.78 -2.79 8.81
C ARG A 191 -7.10 -2.21 9.27
N ALA A 192 -8.11 -2.15 8.40
CA ALA A 192 -9.45 -1.71 8.77
C ALA A 192 -10.10 -2.60 9.85
N SER A 193 -9.66 -3.86 9.95
CA SER A 193 -10.18 -4.87 10.88
C SER A 193 -9.50 -4.93 12.25
N LEU A 194 -8.58 -4.00 12.57
CA LEU A 194 -7.99 -3.96 13.91
C LEU A 194 -9.08 -3.71 14.95
N SER A 195 -9.13 -4.55 16.00
CA SER A 195 -10.02 -4.32 17.15
C SER A 195 -9.41 -3.33 18.14
N ASP A 196 -10.25 -2.82 19.05
CA ASP A 196 -9.79 -1.93 20.12
C ASP A 196 -8.83 -2.64 21.09
N ASP A 197 -9.03 -3.95 21.32
CA ASP A 197 -8.12 -4.77 22.14
C ASP A 197 -6.75 -4.95 21.45
N GLU A 198 -6.74 -5.25 20.14
CA GLU A 198 -5.50 -5.32 19.36
C GLU A 198 -4.76 -3.97 19.36
N MET A 199 -5.49 -2.86 19.24
CA MET A 199 -4.91 -1.52 19.28
C MET A 199 -4.38 -1.16 20.68
N THR A 200 -5.04 -1.63 21.74
CA THR A 200 -4.58 -1.46 23.13
C THR A 200 -3.28 -2.24 23.38
N LEU A 201 -3.20 -3.49 22.92
CA LEU A 201 -1.97 -4.28 22.98
C LEU A 201 -0.84 -3.61 22.18
N ALA A 202 -1.13 -3.16 20.95
CA ALA A 202 -0.16 -2.45 20.13
C ALA A 202 0.36 -1.19 20.82
N ARG A 203 -0.53 -0.39 21.43
CA ARG A 203 -0.15 0.80 22.20
C ARG A 203 0.82 0.45 23.32
N GLN A 204 0.48 -0.53 24.15
CA GLN A 204 1.33 -0.91 25.27
C GLN A 204 2.72 -1.35 24.80
N VAL A 205 2.77 -2.34 23.89
CA VAL A 205 4.04 -2.94 23.45
C VAL A 205 4.91 -1.93 22.70
N LEU A 206 4.34 -1.19 21.76
CA LEU A 206 5.11 -0.24 20.95
C LEU A 206 5.64 0.92 21.80
N THR A 207 4.84 1.47 22.73
CA THR A 207 5.33 2.54 23.61
C THR A 207 6.45 2.07 24.52
N GLU A 208 6.36 0.86 25.10
CA GLU A 208 7.43 0.32 25.95
C GLU A 208 8.71 0.00 25.18
N VAL A 209 8.60 -0.61 23.99
CA VAL A 209 9.77 -0.99 23.18
C VAL A 209 10.45 0.26 22.61
N LEU A 210 9.69 1.23 22.11
CA LEU A 210 10.24 2.44 21.48
C LEU A 210 10.78 3.46 22.49
N ALA A 211 10.44 3.35 23.78
CA ALA A 211 11.05 4.17 24.83
C ALA A 211 12.52 3.79 25.12
N HIS A 212 12.91 2.56 24.76
CA HIS A 212 14.26 2.02 24.95
C HIS A 212 14.74 1.32 23.67
N PRO A 213 14.90 2.06 22.56
CA PRO A 213 15.26 1.49 21.26
C PRO A 213 16.65 0.85 21.26
#